data_AF-A0A9P9S155-F1
#
_entry.id   AF-A0A9P9S155-F1
#
_cell.length_a   1.000
_cell.length_b   1.000
_cell.length_c   1.000
_cell.angle_alpha   90.00
_cell.angle_beta   90.00
_cell.angle_gamma   90.00
#
_symmetry.space_group_name_H-M   'P 1'
#
loop_
_entity.id
_entity.type
_entity.pdbx_description
1 polymer ?
#
loop_
_entity_poly.entity_id
_entity_poly.type
_entity_poly.pdbx_seq_one_letter_code
_entity_poly.pdbx_strand_id
1 'polypeptide(L)'
;MPPPSRFADREERLATEGREKYQGTARIRLEVLHFPQNEPRELDQKNVERLKGYFEKGQCHRVGRNHIPAVIDQAQLSEALRDSKVSAKTLLNNTDPHPELKFPVGSQLHCLHGRHRIQAARESLKPRDSWWTVDLYLADADHKLKTALIEEYANEKPPSAGAIYCKIYKYRQERDLYSEGRWRSRLSKNDTRCLKQLSRHPDLKAAFDDLLDLPGLWEDMRISTLSKVISMGCKENAVHYLKGIKDVWSQIFRHDKQAMRMLDHATVKAVELTSPKHSKRDAEMLHGQLVNGQIFAAFNLQDREVIWSELSKIAGLITSFLSFFADINYLHACAYGMRHLVEPSPTQTLCSALDAIFFGAPEDWDLAYRLLWLYIMQNVTDLPPPSELPLEETKTKRKRLAKARPGKVDEVVLSNFAALAIRLGFKSDQISALSQRSADREIARAALLNARKSGCYEYTNAILESNVEQIVRLFDTATPVQVEQVCPAFVSDDPAASGVRCGFPNDEAHARDADALSVANLHVEVTEQGESVTSFFVRRSVYFAFFGRPNETSTGGSSHPSPPQD
;
A
#
# COMPACT_ATOMS: atom_id res chain seq x y z
N MET A 1 35.00 14.64 -32.78
CA MET A 1 34.34 14.77 -31.46
C MET A 1 33.09 13.91 -31.47
N PRO A 2 32.80 13.14 -30.42
CA PRO A 2 31.49 12.49 -30.33
C PRO A 2 30.42 13.59 -30.24
N PRO A 3 29.24 13.41 -30.87
CA PRO A 3 28.16 14.39 -30.77
C PRO A 3 27.80 14.58 -29.29
N PRO A 4 27.51 15.81 -28.84
CA PRO A 4 27.07 16.05 -27.48
C PRO A 4 25.86 15.16 -27.18
N SER A 5 25.81 14.61 -25.97
CA SER A 5 24.68 13.77 -25.60
C SER A 5 23.41 14.63 -25.68
N ARG A 6 22.33 14.10 -26.28
CA ARG A 6 21.02 14.79 -26.38
C ARG A 6 20.52 15.34 -25.02
N PHE A 7 21.04 14.80 -23.92
CA PHE A 7 20.75 15.24 -22.56
C PHE A 7 21.50 16.53 -22.18
N ALA A 8 22.78 16.64 -22.57
CA ALA A 8 23.59 17.85 -22.36
C ALA A 8 23.00 19.04 -23.10
N ASP A 9 22.57 18.85 -24.36
CA ASP A 9 21.93 19.91 -25.16
C ASP A 9 20.62 20.42 -24.55
N ARG A 10 19.89 19.58 -23.80
CA ARG A 10 18.66 20.01 -23.11
C ARG A 10 18.95 20.69 -21.79
N GLU A 11 19.89 20.17 -21.00
CA GLU A 11 20.36 20.84 -19.78
C GLU A 11 20.93 22.21 -20.09
N GLU A 12 21.71 22.33 -21.16
CA GLU A 12 22.26 23.59 -21.62
C GLU A 12 21.17 24.55 -22.12
N ARG A 13 20.14 24.06 -22.81
CA ARG A 13 18.97 24.86 -23.20
C ARG A 13 18.18 25.37 -21.99
N LEU A 14 17.87 24.49 -21.01
CA LEU A 14 17.18 24.89 -19.79
C LEU A 14 18.02 25.84 -18.93
N ALA A 15 19.34 25.63 -18.87
CA ALA A 15 20.24 26.53 -18.17
C ALA A 15 20.37 27.89 -18.88
N THR A 16 20.32 27.91 -20.22
CA THR A 16 20.35 29.15 -21.02
C THR A 16 19.05 29.93 -20.84
N GLU A 17 17.91 29.27 -21.00
CA GLU A 17 16.60 29.89 -20.75
C GLU A 17 16.47 30.34 -19.29
N GLY A 18 16.93 29.51 -18.35
CA GLY A 18 16.99 29.85 -16.93
C GLY A 18 17.80 31.12 -16.66
N ARG A 19 18.96 31.29 -17.29
CA ARG A 19 19.78 32.51 -17.20
C ARG A 19 19.12 33.72 -17.87
N GLU A 20 18.45 33.53 -19.00
CA GLU A 20 17.77 34.61 -19.72
C GLU A 20 16.53 35.12 -18.98
N LYS A 21 15.78 34.22 -18.35
CA LYS A 21 14.54 34.54 -17.64
C LYS A 21 14.76 34.95 -16.18
N TYR A 22 15.93 34.69 -15.63
CA TYR A 22 16.30 35.06 -14.27
C TYR A 22 16.51 36.57 -14.14
N GLN A 23 15.78 37.19 -13.21
CA GLN A 23 15.79 38.64 -12.99
C GLN A 23 16.59 39.06 -11.74
N GLY A 24 17.01 38.11 -10.90
CA GLY A 24 17.80 38.36 -9.70
C GLY A 24 17.22 37.74 -8.43
N THR A 25 17.95 37.91 -7.33
CA THR A 25 17.55 37.44 -5.98
C THR A 25 17.19 38.63 -5.09
N ALA A 26 16.11 38.51 -4.32
CA ALA A 26 15.67 39.55 -3.39
C ALA A 26 15.11 38.99 -2.09
N ARG A 27 15.10 39.83 -1.04
CA ARG A 27 14.34 39.59 0.19
C ARG A 27 12.93 40.13 0.01
N ILE A 28 11.95 39.26 0.21
CA ILE A 28 10.53 39.58 0.03
C ILE A 28 9.76 39.23 1.30
N ARG A 29 8.78 40.06 1.67
CA ARG A 29 7.92 39.83 2.83
C ARG A 29 7.03 38.60 2.62
N LEU A 30 6.85 37.80 3.68
CA LEU A 30 6.09 36.55 3.63
C LEU A 30 4.62 36.74 3.19
N GLU A 31 4.07 37.94 3.40
CA GLU A 31 2.70 38.31 3.05
C GLU A 31 2.46 38.35 1.54
N VAL A 32 3.50 38.65 0.76
CA VAL A 32 3.44 38.77 -0.70
C VAL A 32 3.52 37.39 -1.37
N LEU A 33 4.12 36.40 -0.70
CA LEU A 33 4.40 35.08 -1.28
C LEU A 33 3.13 34.22 -1.34
N HIS A 34 2.64 33.92 -2.54
CA HIS A 34 1.43 33.14 -2.76
C HIS A 34 1.73 31.80 -3.43
N PHE A 35 1.01 30.75 -2.98
CA PHE A 35 1.13 29.39 -3.50
C PHE A 35 -0.26 28.94 -3.99
N PRO A 36 -0.46 28.74 -5.31
CA PRO A 36 -1.75 28.30 -5.84
C PRO A 36 -2.17 26.94 -5.25
N GLN A 37 -3.48 26.73 -5.07
CA GLN A 37 -4.03 25.48 -4.51
C GLN A 37 -3.76 24.24 -5.39
N ASN A 38 -3.49 24.42 -6.69
CA ASN A 38 -3.28 23.35 -7.67
C ASN A 38 -1.82 22.88 -7.83
N GLU A 39 -0.92 23.25 -6.92
CA GLU A 39 0.47 22.74 -6.96
C GLU A 39 0.57 21.27 -6.49
N PRO A 40 1.52 20.49 -7.03
CA PRO A 40 1.56 19.02 -6.86
C PRO A 40 1.87 18.51 -5.44
N ARG A 41 2.04 19.39 -4.44
CA ARG A 41 2.36 19.00 -3.05
C ARG A 41 1.44 19.70 -2.06
N GLU A 42 0.60 18.90 -1.39
CA GLU A 42 -0.24 19.33 -0.28
C GLU A 42 0.59 19.77 0.94
N LEU A 43 -0.03 20.61 1.77
CA LEU A 43 0.57 21.09 3.00
C LEU A 43 0.53 19.97 4.06
N ASP A 44 1.71 19.54 4.51
CA ASP A 44 1.89 18.46 5.47
C ASP A 44 2.20 19.10 6.83
N GLN A 45 1.22 19.05 7.73
CA GLN A 45 1.31 19.69 9.03
C GLN A 45 2.47 19.16 9.87
N LYS A 46 2.77 17.85 9.80
CA LYS A 46 3.91 17.26 10.51
C LYS A 46 5.24 17.82 10.01
N ASN A 47 5.35 18.05 8.70
CA ASN A 47 6.54 18.67 8.12
C ASN A 47 6.64 20.15 8.49
N VAL A 48 5.51 20.87 8.57
CA VAL A 48 5.48 22.27 9.06
C VAL A 48 5.97 22.34 10.50
N GLU A 49 5.47 21.48 11.39
CA GLU A 49 5.91 21.40 12.79
C GLU A 49 7.40 21.06 12.92
N ARG A 50 7.87 20.08 12.13
CA ARG A 50 9.30 19.76 12.05
C ARG A 50 10.14 20.97 11.64
N LEU A 51 9.68 21.75 10.65
CA LEU A 51 10.36 22.96 10.16
C LEU A 51 10.36 24.08 11.20
N LYS A 52 9.27 24.27 11.95
CA LYS A 52 9.25 25.21 13.10
C LYS A 52 10.33 24.87 14.11
N GLY A 53 10.47 23.60 14.47
CA GLY A 53 11.52 23.13 15.37
C GLY A 53 12.95 23.41 14.85
N TYR A 54 13.16 23.44 13.53
CA TYR A 54 14.44 23.87 12.94
C TYR A 54 14.65 25.38 13.00
N PHE A 55 13.57 26.17 12.86
CA PHE A 55 13.62 27.63 12.93
C PHE A 55 13.93 28.11 14.35
N GLU A 56 13.33 27.49 15.37
CA GLU A 56 13.60 27.76 16.78
C GLU A 56 15.06 27.45 17.17
N LYS A 57 15.66 26.43 16.54
CA LYS A 57 17.06 26.04 16.75
C LYS A 57 18.06 26.82 15.89
N GLY A 58 17.61 27.80 15.11
CA GLY A 58 18.47 28.64 14.27
C GLY A 58 19.13 27.92 13.08
N GLN A 59 18.63 26.74 12.68
CA GLN A 59 19.28 25.88 11.69
C GLN A 59 18.85 26.17 10.23
N CYS A 60 18.12 27.25 9.97
CA CYS A 60 17.65 27.61 8.63
C CYS A 60 18.45 28.75 7.99
N HIS A 61 19.24 28.41 6.97
CA HIS A 61 20.04 29.36 6.20
C HIS A 61 19.22 30.03 5.09
N ARG A 62 18.45 31.05 5.47
CA ARG A 62 17.56 31.82 4.56
C ARG A 62 18.31 32.62 3.50
N VAL A 63 19.57 33.02 3.76
CA VAL A 63 20.33 33.94 2.90
C VAL A 63 21.06 33.25 1.74
N GLY A 64 21.46 31.97 1.89
CA GLY A 64 22.39 31.35 0.93
C GLY A 64 22.05 29.96 0.42
N ARG A 65 21.07 29.25 0.99
CA ARG A 65 20.73 27.87 0.55
C ARG A 65 19.25 27.63 0.33
N ASN A 66 18.40 28.28 1.12
CA ASN A 66 16.97 27.99 1.12
C ASN A 66 16.17 29.03 0.33
N HIS A 67 16.61 29.37 -0.88
CA HIS A 67 15.86 30.30 -1.73
C HIS A 67 14.54 29.68 -2.21
N ILE A 68 13.64 30.53 -2.67
CA ILE A 68 12.36 30.11 -3.26
C ILE A 68 12.28 30.68 -4.67
N PRO A 69 12.11 29.83 -5.71
CA PRO A 69 11.84 30.33 -7.04
C PRO A 69 10.41 30.88 -7.12
N ALA A 70 10.26 32.08 -7.67
CA ALA A 70 8.98 32.70 -7.90
C ALA A 70 8.92 33.33 -9.30
N VAL A 71 7.70 33.41 -9.81
CA VAL A 71 7.39 33.95 -11.12
C VAL A 71 6.78 35.34 -10.98
N ILE A 72 7.30 36.30 -11.73
CA ILE A 72 6.88 37.71 -11.70
C ILE A 72 6.62 38.25 -13.11
N ASP A 73 5.59 39.08 -13.25
CA ASP A 73 5.33 39.81 -14.49
C ASP A 73 6.26 41.02 -14.63
N GLN A 74 6.63 41.37 -15.86
CA GLN A 74 7.54 42.49 -16.12
C GLN A 74 7.00 43.82 -15.56
N ALA A 75 5.69 44.04 -15.63
CA ALA A 75 5.05 45.23 -15.06
C ALA A 75 5.20 45.30 -13.54
N GLN A 76 4.90 44.18 -12.85
CA GLN A 76 5.00 44.04 -11.40
C GLN A 76 6.44 44.19 -10.91
N LEU A 77 7.41 43.61 -11.63
CA LEU A 77 8.84 43.78 -11.34
C LEU A 77 9.28 45.24 -11.46
N SER A 78 8.84 45.94 -12.51
CA SER A 78 9.23 47.33 -12.76
C SER A 78 8.66 48.29 -11.70
N GLU A 79 7.47 48.01 -11.19
CA GLU A 79 6.85 48.73 -10.08
C GLU A 79 7.60 48.46 -8.77
N ALA A 80 7.87 47.19 -8.44
CA ALA A 80 8.61 46.81 -7.23
C ALA A 80 10.02 47.43 -7.19
N LEU A 81 10.73 47.47 -8.32
CA LEU A 81 12.06 48.11 -8.41
C LEU A 81 12.00 49.62 -8.13
N ARG A 82 10.97 50.30 -8.64
CA ARG A 82 10.76 51.75 -8.47
C ARG A 82 10.48 52.09 -7.00
N ASP A 83 9.57 51.36 -6.37
CA ASP A 83 9.16 51.58 -4.99
C ASP A 83 10.27 51.23 -3.99
N SER A 84 11.08 50.24 -4.34
CA SER A 84 12.21 49.79 -3.52
C SER A 84 13.47 50.63 -3.73
N LYS A 85 13.49 51.50 -4.76
CA LYS A 85 14.69 52.23 -5.22
C LYS A 85 15.87 51.29 -5.50
N VAL A 86 15.59 50.09 -6.01
CA VAL A 86 16.59 49.07 -6.36
C VAL A 86 16.74 49.03 -7.88
N SER A 87 17.98 49.02 -8.38
CA SER A 87 18.22 48.86 -9.81
C SER A 87 18.17 47.39 -10.23
N ALA A 88 17.71 47.09 -11.45
CA ALA A 88 17.73 45.73 -11.99
C ALA A 88 19.15 45.11 -11.97
N LYS A 89 20.19 45.93 -12.17
CA LYS A 89 21.59 45.51 -12.10
C LYS A 89 21.98 45.07 -10.68
N THR A 90 21.45 45.71 -9.64
CA THR A 90 21.67 45.32 -8.25
C THR A 90 21.03 43.97 -7.92
N LEU A 91 19.84 43.70 -8.47
CA LEU A 91 19.12 42.43 -8.29
C LEU A 91 19.90 41.25 -8.90
N LEU A 92 20.48 41.45 -10.09
CA LEU A 92 21.23 40.43 -10.83
C LEU A 92 22.61 40.13 -10.22
N ASN A 93 23.22 41.11 -9.55
CA ASN A 93 24.59 41.00 -9.02
C ASN A 93 24.72 40.13 -7.75
N ASN A 94 23.61 39.61 -7.21
CA ASN A 94 23.60 38.71 -6.03
C ASN A 94 24.45 39.26 -4.86
N THR A 95 24.37 40.56 -4.61
CA THR A 95 25.11 41.24 -3.55
C THR A 95 24.54 40.86 -2.18
N ASP A 96 25.39 40.44 -1.23
CA ASP A 96 25.01 40.17 0.16
C ASP A 96 25.21 41.45 1.00
N PRO A 97 24.20 41.95 1.73
CA PRO A 97 22.83 41.44 1.86
C PRO A 97 21.98 41.65 0.61
N HIS A 98 21.23 40.60 0.23
CA HIS A 98 20.25 40.65 -0.86
C HIS A 98 19.29 41.84 -0.67
N PRO A 99 18.96 42.59 -1.75
CA PRO A 99 18.10 43.76 -1.66
C PRO A 99 16.67 43.40 -1.23
N GLU A 100 16.03 44.26 -0.41
CA GLU A 100 14.62 44.08 -0.03
C GLU A 100 13.70 44.71 -1.09
N LEU A 101 12.84 43.90 -1.70
CA LEU A 101 11.82 44.37 -2.63
C LEU A 101 10.50 44.60 -1.89
N LYS A 102 10.01 45.84 -1.96
CA LYS A 102 8.70 46.27 -1.48
C LYS A 102 7.70 46.13 -2.61
N PHE A 103 6.56 45.55 -2.27
CA PHE A 103 5.42 45.41 -3.16
C PHE A 103 4.25 46.24 -2.62
N PRO A 104 3.39 46.79 -3.48
CA PRO A 104 2.15 47.42 -3.05
C PRO A 104 1.29 46.49 -2.21
N VAL A 105 0.56 47.05 -1.23
CA VAL A 105 -0.34 46.29 -0.35
C VAL A 105 -1.38 45.55 -1.19
N GLY A 106 -1.52 44.24 -0.98
CA GLY A 106 -2.42 43.37 -1.75
C GLY A 106 -1.78 42.68 -2.96
N SER A 107 -0.51 42.96 -3.26
CA SER A 107 0.23 42.24 -4.31
C SER A 107 0.45 40.78 -3.94
N GLN A 108 0.33 39.90 -4.94
CA GLN A 108 0.63 38.48 -4.80
C GLN A 108 1.73 38.10 -5.78
N LEU A 109 2.76 37.41 -5.28
CA LEU A 109 3.86 36.87 -6.06
C LEU A 109 3.72 35.35 -6.09
N HIS A 110 3.65 34.78 -7.29
CA HIS A 110 3.44 33.34 -7.47
C HIS A 110 4.74 32.58 -7.23
N CYS A 111 4.82 31.86 -6.11
CA CYS A 111 5.95 31.01 -5.78
C CYS A 111 5.75 29.60 -6.35
N LEU A 112 6.80 29.02 -6.93
CA LEU A 112 6.77 27.68 -7.54
C LEU A 112 7.07 26.54 -6.55
N HIS A 113 7.68 26.86 -5.40
CA HIS A 113 8.05 25.87 -4.38
C HIS A 113 8.28 26.52 -3.01
N GLY A 114 8.32 25.73 -1.94
CA GLY A 114 8.67 26.20 -0.59
C GLY A 114 7.47 26.50 0.30
N ARG A 115 6.28 26.05 -0.08
CA ARG A 115 5.03 26.24 0.66
C ARG A 115 5.14 25.89 2.15
N HIS A 116 5.68 24.72 2.51
CA HIS A 116 5.85 24.32 3.93
C HIS A 116 6.84 25.23 4.68
N ARG A 117 7.89 25.73 4.01
CA ARG A 117 8.88 26.64 4.62
C ARG A 117 8.24 27.99 4.93
N ILE A 118 7.50 28.55 3.97
CA ILE A 118 6.81 29.83 4.16
C ILE A 118 5.70 29.70 5.19
N GLN A 119 4.95 28.59 5.19
CA GLN A 119 3.93 28.36 6.21
C GLN A 119 4.54 28.24 7.62
N ALA A 120 5.57 27.42 7.80
CA ALA A 120 6.27 27.33 9.07
C ALA A 120 6.86 28.69 9.49
N ALA A 121 7.37 29.47 8.53
CA ALA A 121 7.97 30.78 8.77
C ALA A 121 6.93 31.82 9.21
N ARG A 122 5.73 31.81 8.61
CA ARG A 122 4.61 32.66 9.03
C ARG A 122 4.18 32.38 10.46
N GLU A 123 4.25 31.13 10.88
CA GLU A 123 3.82 30.69 12.21
C GLU A 123 4.91 30.81 13.28
N SER A 124 6.19 30.99 12.92
CA SER A 124 7.30 31.00 13.88
C SER A 124 8.16 32.26 13.90
N LEU A 125 8.23 33.03 12.80
CA LEU A 125 9.13 34.17 12.69
C LEU A 125 8.52 35.44 13.30
N LYS A 126 9.37 36.24 13.94
CA LYS A 126 8.98 37.55 14.48
C LYS A 126 8.68 38.53 13.33
N PRO A 127 7.84 39.56 13.54
CA PRO A 127 7.49 40.53 12.49
C PRO A 127 8.68 41.24 11.82
N ARG A 128 9.79 41.45 12.55
CA ARG A 128 11.03 42.03 11.99
C ARG A 128 11.79 41.08 11.06
N ASP A 129 11.61 39.77 11.22
CA ASP A 129 12.28 38.72 10.46
C ASP A 129 11.36 38.06 9.43
N SER A 130 10.17 38.64 9.17
CA SER A 130 9.11 38.14 8.29
C SER A 130 9.42 38.29 6.80
N TRP A 131 10.62 37.86 6.39
CA TRP A 131 11.07 37.88 5.01
C TRP A 131 11.71 36.55 4.62
N TRP A 132 11.73 36.29 3.31
CA TRP A 132 12.40 35.14 2.69
C TRP A 132 13.20 35.58 1.45
N THR A 133 14.27 34.84 1.13
CA THR A 133 15.07 35.07 -0.07
C THR A 133 14.42 34.37 -1.26
N VAL A 134 14.16 35.11 -2.32
CA VAL A 134 13.39 34.65 -3.49
C VAL A 134 14.19 34.90 -4.76
N ASP A 135 14.26 33.88 -5.61
CA ASP A 135 14.85 33.95 -6.95
C ASP A 135 13.73 34.24 -7.96
N LEU A 136 13.83 35.37 -8.67
CA LEU A 136 12.75 35.88 -9.52
C LEU A 136 12.97 35.47 -10.98
N TYR A 137 11.92 34.91 -11.59
CA TYR A 137 11.87 34.51 -13.00
C TYR A 137 10.68 35.19 -13.70
N LEU A 138 10.83 35.54 -14.97
CA LEU A 138 9.72 36.13 -15.74
C LEU A 138 8.59 35.13 -16.02
N ALA A 139 7.35 35.62 -16.03
CA ALA A 139 6.15 34.81 -16.22
C ALA A 139 6.02 34.11 -17.58
N ASP A 140 6.70 34.63 -18.59
CA ASP A 140 6.78 34.06 -19.93
C ASP A 140 7.79 32.88 -20.06
N ALA A 141 8.35 32.41 -18.93
CA ALA A 141 9.17 31.20 -18.88
C ALA A 141 8.39 29.96 -19.37
N ASP A 142 9.06 29.09 -20.15
CA ASP A 142 8.48 27.86 -20.68
C ASP A 142 7.96 26.96 -19.53
N HIS A 143 6.88 26.23 -19.81
CA HIS A 143 6.31 25.25 -18.90
C HIS A 143 7.36 24.20 -18.47
N LYS A 144 8.30 23.86 -19.36
CA LYS A 144 9.41 22.94 -19.05
C LYS A 144 10.38 23.53 -18.02
N LEU A 145 10.72 24.81 -18.12
CA LEU A 145 11.57 25.49 -17.14
C LEU A 145 10.87 25.59 -15.77
N LYS A 146 9.58 25.98 -15.75
CA LYS A 146 8.77 25.98 -14.53
C LYS A 146 8.74 24.60 -13.86
N THR A 147 8.51 23.54 -14.64
CA THR A 147 8.54 22.16 -14.14
C THR A 147 9.92 21.78 -13.60
N ALA A 148 11.00 22.12 -14.31
CA ALA A 148 12.35 21.82 -13.87
C ALA A 148 12.69 22.51 -12.54
N LEU A 149 12.31 23.78 -12.36
CA LEU A 149 12.46 24.52 -11.11
C LEU A 149 11.65 23.88 -9.97
N ILE A 150 10.39 23.52 -10.21
CA ILE A 150 9.58 22.81 -9.20
C ILE A 150 10.26 21.49 -8.77
N GLU A 151 10.81 20.75 -9.73
CA GLU A 151 11.40 19.43 -9.48
C GLU A 151 12.82 19.46 -8.88
N GLU A 152 13.62 20.48 -9.19
CA GLU A 152 14.99 20.66 -8.68
C GLU A 152 15.00 21.03 -7.20
N TYR A 153 14.07 21.87 -6.76
CA TYR A 153 13.94 22.28 -5.37
C TYR A 153 13.06 21.32 -4.53
N ALA A 154 12.44 20.30 -5.17
CA ALA A 154 11.71 19.24 -4.50
C ALA A 154 12.58 18.29 -3.64
N ASN A 155 13.90 18.45 -3.66
CA ASN A 155 14.89 17.61 -2.96
C ASN A 155 14.93 17.80 -1.43
N GLU A 156 14.17 18.74 -0.85
CA GLU A 156 14.15 19.04 0.59
C GLU A 156 13.42 17.99 1.45
N LYS A 157 12.44 17.30 0.85
CA LYS A 157 11.84 16.06 1.35
C LYS A 157 11.76 15.10 0.15
N PRO A 158 12.39 13.92 0.21
CA PRO A 158 12.35 12.99 -0.90
C PRO A 158 10.89 12.67 -1.24
N PRO A 159 10.50 12.71 -2.52
CA PRO A 159 9.14 12.32 -2.94
C PRO A 159 8.84 10.88 -2.52
N SER A 160 7.57 10.59 -2.23
CA SER A 160 7.12 9.22 -1.95
C SER A 160 7.42 8.31 -3.14
N ALA A 161 7.55 7.01 -2.86
CA ALA A 161 7.85 6.03 -3.89
C ALA A 161 6.77 6.02 -5.00
N GLY A 162 5.50 6.22 -4.64
CA GLY A 162 4.42 6.34 -5.61
C GLY A 162 4.42 7.65 -6.39
N ALA A 163 4.78 8.79 -5.79
CA ALA A 163 4.97 10.03 -6.54
C ALA A 163 6.08 9.87 -7.61
N ILE A 164 7.17 9.18 -7.27
CA ILE A 164 8.22 8.84 -8.24
C ILE A 164 7.66 7.93 -9.35
N TYR A 165 6.89 6.90 -8.99
CA TYR A 165 6.25 5.99 -9.95
C TYR A 165 5.35 6.75 -10.95
N CYS A 166 4.46 7.60 -10.44
CA CYS A 166 3.52 8.38 -11.25
C CYS A 166 4.26 9.30 -12.24
N LYS A 167 5.34 9.95 -11.79
CA LYS A 167 6.17 10.81 -12.66
C LYS A 167 6.90 10.02 -13.74
N ILE A 168 7.48 8.87 -13.39
CA ILE A 168 8.10 7.96 -14.37
C ILE A 168 7.07 7.54 -15.44
N TYR A 169 5.87 7.18 -15.02
CA TYR A 169 4.80 6.82 -15.95
C TYR A 169 4.37 7.99 -16.84
N LYS A 170 4.14 9.17 -16.26
CA LYS A 170 3.78 10.39 -17.00
C LYS A 170 4.79 10.72 -18.09
N TYR A 171 6.07 10.78 -17.75
CA TYR A 171 7.13 11.13 -18.72
C TYR A 171 7.33 10.04 -19.77
N ARG A 172 7.07 8.78 -19.44
CA ARG A 172 7.03 7.70 -20.43
C ARG A 172 5.92 7.90 -21.45
N GLN A 173 4.72 8.28 -21.03
CA GLN A 173 3.59 8.57 -21.93
C GLN A 173 3.89 9.77 -22.85
N GLU A 174 4.52 10.81 -22.29
CA GLU A 174 4.97 12.00 -23.03
C GLU A 174 6.18 11.75 -23.94
N ARG A 175 6.75 10.53 -23.93
CA ARG A 175 8.00 10.15 -24.62
C ARG A 175 9.20 11.03 -24.22
N ASP A 176 9.19 11.58 -23.00
CA ASP A 176 10.30 12.35 -22.43
C ASP A 176 11.27 11.42 -21.67
N LEU A 177 12.19 10.80 -22.43
CA LEU A 177 13.19 9.87 -21.90
C LEU A 177 14.14 10.52 -20.87
N TYR A 178 14.39 11.84 -20.97
CA TYR A 178 15.29 12.54 -20.05
C TYR A 178 14.64 12.69 -18.67
N SER A 179 13.42 13.20 -18.63
CA SER A 179 12.68 13.36 -17.37
C SER A 179 12.35 12.00 -16.76
N GLU A 180 12.04 10.97 -17.58
CA GLU A 180 11.93 9.59 -17.10
C GLU A 180 13.24 9.13 -16.43
N GLY A 181 14.39 9.32 -17.08
CA GLY A 181 15.70 8.96 -16.54
C GLY A 181 16.04 9.69 -15.24
N ARG A 182 15.73 10.99 -15.16
CA ARG A 182 15.93 11.83 -13.98
C ARG A 182 15.07 11.39 -12.80
N TRP A 183 13.82 11.01 -13.02
CA TRP A 183 12.96 10.48 -11.95
C TRP A 183 13.35 9.06 -11.55
N ARG A 184 13.82 8.24 -12.50
CA ARG A 184 14.37 6.91 -12.20
C ARG A 184 15.61 6.95 -11.32
N SER A 185 16.48 7.96 -11.45
CA SER A 185 17.68 8.07 -10.62
C SER A 185 17.40 8.39 -9.15
N ARG A 186 16.17 8.85 -8.83
CA ARG A 186 15.72 9.10 -7.46
C ARG A 186 15.34 7.82 -6.70
N LEU A 187 15.17 6.71 -7.41
CA LEU A 187 14.84 5.42 -6.79
C LEU A 187 16.07 4.82 -6.10
N SER A 188 15.85 4.14 -4.98
CA SER A 188 16.91 3.32 -4.40
C SER A 188 17.32 2.18 -5.34
N LYS A 189 18.51 1.58 -5.10
CA LYS A 189 18.93 0.38 -5.85
C LYS A 189 17.90 -0.75 -5.74
N ASN A 190 17.29 -0.90 -4.56
CA ASN A 190 16.26 -1.92 -4.33
C ASN A 190 14.98 -1.60 -5.11
N ASP A 191 14.50 -0.36 -5.06
CA ASP A 191 13.26 0.04 -5.75
C ASP A 191 13.42 -0.04 -7.28
N THR A 192 14.60 0.33 -7.78
CA THR A 192 14.94 0.18 -9.20
C THR A 192 14.85 -1.29 -9.64
N ARG A 193 15.36 -2.22 -8.81
CA ARG A 193 15.25 -3.66 -9.06
C ARG A 193 13.80 -4.12 -9.03
N CYS A 194 13.03 -3.70 -8.03
CA CYS A 194 11.61 -4.06 -7.88
C CYS A 194 10.77 -3.58 -9.08
N LEU A 195 10.97 -2.34 -9.56
CA LEU A 195 10.27 -1.85 -10.76
C LEU A 195 10.68 -2.59 -12.04
N LYS A 196 11.95 -2.98 -12.16
CA LYS A 196 12.39 -3.83 -13.27
C LYS A 196 11.73 -5.21 -13.21
N GLN A 197 11.57 -5.78 -12.02
CA GLN A 197 10.83 -7.04 -11.83
C GLN A 197 9.35 -6.88 -12.17
N LEU A 198 8.68 -5.82 -11.69
CA LEU A 198 7.29 -5.53 -12.02
C LEU A 198 7.07 -5.44 -13.54
N SER A 199 8.02 -4.87 -14.28
CA SER A 199 7.95 -4.76 -15.75
C SER A 199 7.96 -6.11 -16.48
N ARG A 200 8.35 -7.21 -15.81
CA ARG A 200 8.29 -8.58 -16.33
C ARG A 200 6.95 -9.27 -16.08
N HIS A 201 6.05 -8.62 -15.33
CA HIS A 201 4.70 -9.11 -15.02
C HIS A 201 3.67 -8.12 -15.58
N PRO A 202 3.32 -8.22 -16.88
CA PRO A 202 2.50 -7.22 -17.56
C PRO A 202 1.12 -7.05 -16.93
N ASP A 203 0.47 -8.12 -16.50
CA ASP A 203 -0.88 -8.07 -15.89
C ASP A 203 -0.86 -7.31 -14.56
N LEU A 204 0.14 -7.60 -13.72
CA LEU A 204 0.32 -6.91 -12.44
C LEU A 204 0.67 -5.43 -12.66
N LYS A 205 1.54 -5.16 -13.64
CA LYS A 205 1.88 -3.78 -14.01
C LYS A 205 0.65 -3.02 -14.51
N ALA A 206 -0.17 -3.62 -15.36
CA ALA A 206 -1.39 -3.02 -15.87
C ALA A 206 -2.36 -2.69 -14.73
N ALA A 207 -2.54 -3.61 -13.78
CA ALA A 207 -3.39 -3.37 -12.61
C ALA A 207 -2.91 -2.20 -11.73
N PHE A 208 -1.60 -1.99 -11.59
CA PHE A 208 -1.06 -0.78 -10.95
C PHE A 208 -1.27 0.48 -11.82
N ASP A 209 -1.02 0.39 -13.12
CA ASP A 209 -1.19 1.52 -14.04
C ASP A 209 -2.66 2.00 -14.07
N ASP A 210 -3.63 1.09 -13.96
CA ASP A 210 -5.07 1.39 -13.96
C ASP A 210 -5.51 2.26 -12.76
N LEU A 211 -4.70 2.32 -11.70
CA LEU A 211 -4.91 3.16 -10.52
C LEU A 211 -4.30 4.57 -10.64
N LEU A 212 -3.62 4.89 -11.76
CA LEU A 212 -2.94 6.20 -11.94
C LEU A 212 -3.89 7.39 -12.09
N ASP A 213 -5.17 7.16 -12.37
CA ASP A 213 -6.20 8.21 -12.41
C ASP A 213 -6.77 8.56 -11.02
N LEU A 214 -6.30 7.88 -9.96
CA LEU A 214 -6.62 8.12 -8.56
C LEU A 214 -5.35 8.58 -7.81
N PRO A 215 -4.90 9.83 -7.98
CA PRO A 215 -3.60 10.29 -7.47
C PRO A 215 -3.46 10.19 -5.95
N GLY A 216 -4.55 10.41 -5.19
CA GLY A 216 -4.55 10.32 -3.72
C GLY A 216 -4.12 8.97 -3.14
N LEU A 217 -4.22 7.87 -3.90
CA LEU A 217 -3.80 6.54 -3.46
C LEU A 217 -2.28 6.38 -3.36
N TRP A 218 -1.52 7.11 -4.18
CA TRP A 218 -0.12 6.77 -4.48
C TRP A 218 0.88 7.14 -3.38
N GLU A 219 0.51 7.93 -2.38
CA GLU A 219 1.44 8.30 -1.30
C GLU A 219 1.86 7.08 -0.46
N ASP A 220 0.94 6.13 -0.24
CA ASP A 220 1.17 4.89 0.51
C ASP A 220 1.78 3.75 -0.33
N MET A 221 2.18 4.03 -1.58
CA MET A 221 2.83 3.05 -2.46
C MET A 221 4.18 2.58 -1.89
N ARG A 222 4.38 1.26 -1.79
CA ARG A 222 5.62 0.64 -1.29
C ARG A 222 6.30 -0.18 -2.37
N ILE A 223 7.12 0.48 -3.21
CA ILE A 223 7.87 -0.19 -4.30
C ILE A 223 8.74 -1.34 -3.75
N SER A 224 9.31 -1.18 -2.56
CA SER A 224 10.12 -2.20 -1.91
C SER A 224 9.36 -3.49 -1.57
N THR A 225 8.03 -3.43 -1.41
CA THR A 225 7.17 -4.60 -1.13
C THR A 225 6.76 -5.34 -2.40
N LEU A 226 7.00 -4.78 -3.60
CA LEU A 226 6.69 -5.46 -4.86
C LEU A 226 7.48 -6.78 -5.03
N SER A 227 8.68 -6.91 -4.43
CA SER A 227 9.40 -8.19 -4.43
C SER A 227 8.62 -9.28 -3.71
N LYS A 228 7.91 -8.94 -2.62
CA LYS A 228 7.00 -9.85 -1.92
C LYS A 228 5.77 -10.20 -2.75
N VAL A 229 5.13 -9.20 -3.38
CA VAL A 229 3.98 -9.44 -4.26
C VAL A 229 4.34 -10.44 -5.36
N ILE A 230 5.51 -10.29 -5.98
CA ILE A 230 5.99 -11.16 -7.05
C ILE A 230 6.40 -12.54 -6.50
N SER A 231 7.18 -12.59 -5.43
CA SER A 231 7.67 -13.85 -4.85
C SER A 231 6.58 -14.69 -4.18
N MET A 232 5.46 -14.09 -3.80
CA MET A 232 4.26 -14.80 -3.32
C MET A 232 3.76 -15.82 -4.35
N GLY A 233 3.97 -15.57 -5.65
CA GLY A 233 3.54 -16.47 -6.72
C GLY A 233 2.02 -16.53 -6.92
N CYS A 234 1.25 -15.58 -6.37
CA CYS A 234 -0.21 -15.50 -6.52
C CYS A 234 -0.59 -14.20 -7.25
N LYS A 235 -0.08 -14.02 -8.48
CA LYS A 235 -0.25 -12.77 -9.23
C LYS A 235 -1.72 -12.53 -9.60
N GLU A 236 -2.49 -13.59 -9.83
CA GLU A 236 -3.90 -13.57 -10.19
C GLU A 236 -4.73 -12.91 -9.09
N ASN A 237 -4.57 -13.39 -7.85
CA ASN A 237 -5.23 -12.83 -6.67
C ASN A 237 -4.72 -11.43 -6.31
N ALA A 238 -3.42 -11.15 -6.49
CA ALA A 238 -2.88 -9.79 -6.29
C ALA A 238 -3.47 -8.78 -7.29
N VAL A 239 -3.62 -9.19 -8.57
CA VAL A 239 -4.30 -8.39 -9.60
C VAL A 239 -5.77 -8.19 -9.25
N HIS A 240 -6.45 -9.24 -8.77
CA HIS A 240 -7.84 -9.14 -8.31
C HIS A 240 -8.00 -8.09 -7.19
N TYR A 241 -7.11 -8.10 -6.19
CA TYR A 241 -7.12 -7.11 -5.11
C TYR A 241 -6.95 -5.69 -5.65
N LEU A 242 -5.98 -5.46 -6.54
CA LEU A 242 -5.75 -4.13 -7.12
C LEU A 242 -6.96 -3.64 -7.94
N LYS A 243 -7.63 -4.54 -8.67
CA LYS A 243 -8.89 -4.25 -9.35
C LYS A 243 -10.01 -3.93 -8.35
N GLY A 244 -10.11 -4.67 -7.25
CA GLY A 244 -11.05 -4.37 -6.16
C GLY A 244 -10.86 -2.96 -5.56
N ILE A 245 -9.61 -2.52 -5.37
CA ILE A 245 -9.32 -1.13 -4.99
C ILE A 245 -9.90 -0.18 -6.04
N LYS A 246 -9.60 -0.41 -7.31
CA LYS A 246 -10.08 0.44 -8.40
C LYS A 246 -11.61 0.51 -8.42
N ASP A 247 -12.28 -0.62 -8.25
CA ASP A 247 -13.73 -0.74 -8.30
C ASP A 247 -14.40 0.02 -7.15
N VAL A 248 -13.91 -0.14 -5.92
CA VAL A 248 -14.41 0.59 -4.74
C VAL A 248 -14.31 2.10 -4.94
N TRP A 249 -13.14 2.61 -5.33
CA TRP A 249 -12.96 4.05 -5.54
C TRP A 249 -13.73 4.57 -6.74
N SER A 250 -13.84 3.78 -7.82
CA SER A 250 -14.66 4.15 -8.97
C SER A 250 -16.15 4.21 -8.60
N GLN A 251 -16.64 3.27 -7.77
CA GLN A 251 -18.02 3.27 -7.28
C GLN A 251 -18.32 4.52 -6.44
N ILE A 252 -17.42 4.89 -5.52
CA ILE A 252 -17.55 6.09 -4.68
C ILE A 252 -17.75 7.35 -5.53
N PHE A 253 -17.08 7.43 -6.68
CA PHE A 253 -17.17 8.53 -7.63
C PHE A 253 -18.13 8.28 -8.82
N ARG A 254 -18.98 7.24 -8.76
CA ARG A 254 -19.90 6.86 -9.86
C ARG A 254 -19.21 6.76 -11.24
N HIS A 255 -17.96 6.32 -11.24
CA HIS A 255 -17.09 6.19 -12.42
C HIS A 255 -16.80 7.53 -13.14
N ASP A 256 -16.99 8.67 -12.48
CA ASP A 256 -16.59 9.98 -13.01
C ASP A 256 -15.07 10.16 -12.94
N LYS A 257 -14.42 10.09 -14.11
CA LYS A 257 -12.96 10.23 -14.25
C LYS A 257 -12.42 11.59 -13.82
N GLN A 258 -13.20 12.67 -13.90
CA GLN A 258 -12.75 13.99 -13.44
C GLN A 258 -12.77 14.05 -11.91
N ALA A 259 -13.86 13.57 -11.30
CA ALA A 259 -13.97 13.49 -9.85
C ALA A 259 -12.85 12.60 -9.25
N MET A 260 -12.58 11.44 -9.86
CA MET A 260 -11.51 10.53 -9.43
C MET A 260 -10.12 11.22 -9.41
N ARG A 261 -9.84 12.10 -10.37
CA ARG A 261 -8.57 12.85 -10.44
C ARG A 261 -8.44 13.92 -9.37
N MET A 262 -9.55 14.36 -8.77
CA MET A 262 -9.59 15.33 -7.69
C MET A 262 -9.40 14.68 -6.31
N LEU A 263 -9.29 13.34 -6.24
CA LEU A 263 -9.04 12.62 -5.00
C LEU A 263 -7.65 12.95 -4.45
N ASP A 264 -7.64 13.59 -3.29
CA ASP A 264 -6.44 13.95 -2.53
C ASP A 264 -6.01 12.85 -1.55
N HIS A 265 -4.76 12.93 -1.08
CA HIS A 265 -4.21 11.91 -0.18
C HIS A 265 -4.83 11.97 1.23
N ALA A 266 -5.13 13.17 1.74
CA ALA A 266 -5.70 13.33 3.08
C ALA A 266 -7.07 12.63 3.18
N THR A 267 -7.90 12.75 2.14
CA THR A 267 -9.17 12.04 2.00
C THR A 267 -8.97 10.52 1.99
N VAL A 268 -8.03 9.99 1.19
CA VAL A 268 -7.73 8.55 1.19
C VAL A 268 -7.33 8.09 2.59
N LYS A 269 -6.48 8.85 3.28
CA LYS A 269 -5.98 8.52 4.62
C LYS A 269 -7.08 8.46 5.68
N ALA A 270 -8.06 9.35 5.58
CA ALA A 270 -9.20 9.38 6.50
C ALA A 270 -10.17 8.21 6.25
N VAL A 271 -10.38 7.89 4.97
CA VAL A 271 -11.43 6.97 4.52
C VAL A 271 -10.95 5.50 4.47
N GLU A 272 -9.68 5.24 4.19
CA GLU A 272 -9.15 3.88 4.10
C GLU A 272 -9.34 3.08 5.41
N LEU A 273 -9.54 1.77 5.28
CA LEU A 273 -9.76 0.85 6.41
C LEU A 273 -11.01 1.14 7.25
N THR A 274 -11.92 1.99 6.78
CA THR A 274 -13.24 2.21 7.41
C THR A 274 -14.31 1.35 6.74
N SER A 275 -15.41 1.08 7.45
CA SER A 275 -16.63 0.47 6.91
C SER A 275 -17.86 1.24 7.35
N PRO A 276 -18.18 2.38 6.69
CA PRO A 276 -19.29 3.25 7.08
C PRO A 276 -20.66 2.56 6.99
N LYS A 277 -20.77 1.48 6.20
CA LYS A 277 -21.99 0.69 6.12
C LYS A 277 -22.30 -0.07 7.42
N HIS A 278 -21.27 -0.55 8.13
CA HIS A 278 -21.42 -1.49 9.25
C HIS A 278 -20.97 -0.92 10.61
N SER A 279 -20.05 0.04 10.61
CA SER A 279 -19.55 0.73 11.79
C SER A 279 -20.19 2.11 11.91
N LYS A 280 -21.03 2.30 12.93
CA LYS A 280 -21.64 3.61 13.24
C LYS A 280 -20.57 4.64 13.56
N ARG A 281 -19.55 4.25 14.34
CA ARG A 281 -18.42 5.11 14.67
C ARG A 281 -17.67 5.61 13.44
N ASP A 282 -17.41 4.72 12.48
CA ASP A 282 -16.74 5.11 11.24
C ASP A 282 -17.63 6.07 10.43
N ALA A 283 -18.93 5.78 10.37
CA ALA A 283 -19.90 6.59 9.65
C ALA A 283 -20.01 8.01 10.24
N GLU A 284 -20.19 8.13 11.54
CA GLU A 284 -20.29 9.42 12.24
C GLU A 284 -19.01 10.24 12.12
N MET A 285 -17.85 9.59 12.30
CA MET A 285 -16.54 10.25 12.16
C MET A 285 -16.36 10.82 10.75
N LEU A 286 -16.60 10.01 9.71
CA LEU A 286 -16.38 10.44 8.33
C LEU A 286 -17.41 11.45 7.87
N HIS A 287 -18.68 11.29 8.24
CA HIS A 287 -19.72 12.26 7.93
C HIS A 287 -19.43 13.62 8.57
N GLY A 288 -18.96 13.65 9.82
CA GLY A 288 -18.52 14.88 10.48
C GLY A 288 -17.37 15.57 9.73
N GLN A 289 -16.37 14.81 9.30
CA GLN A 289 -15.25 15.34 8.50
C GLN A 289 -15.71 15.86 7.12
N LEU A 290 -16.68 15.19 6.50
CA LEU A 290 -17.23 15.55 5.20
C LEU A 290 -18.00 16.88 5.25
N VAL A 291 -18.89 17.04 6.22
CA VAL A 291 -19.67 18.28 6.43
C VAL A 291 -18.74 19.45 6.73
N ASN A 292 -17.67 19.22 7.50
CA ASN A 292 -16.65 20.22 7.79
C ASN A 292 -15.69 20.50 6.61
N GLY A 293 -15.81 19.76 5.50
CA GLY A 293 -14.95 19.89 4.33
C GLY A 293 -13.49 19.51 4.54
N GLN A 294 -13.22 18.65 5.52
CA GLN A 294 -11.89 18.11 5.80
C GLN A 294 -11.53 16.96 4.86
N ILE A 295 -12.54 16.21 4.41
CA ILE A 295 -12.41 15.18 3.36
C ILE A 295 -13.23 15.60 2.13
N PHE A 296 -12.80 15.14 0.96
CA PHE A 296 -13.36 15.53 -0.34
C PHE A 296 -13.38 17.07 -0.51
N ALA A 297 -12.32 17.73 -0.05
CA ALA A 297 -12.24 19.20 0.05
C ALA A 297 -12.43 19.90 -1.32
N ALA A 298 -12.03 19.23 -2.41
CA ALA A 298 -12.14 19.74 -3.78
C ALA A 298 -13.60 19.81 -4.31
N PHE A 299 -14.55 19.19 -3.61
CA PHE A 299 -15.96 19.12 -4.02
C PHE A 299 -16.83 20.11 -3.21
N ASN A 300 -17.94 20.56 -3.79
CA ASN A 300 -18.94 21.34 -3.05
C ASN A 300 -19.79 20.41 -2.15
N LEU A 301 -20.60 20.99 -1.26
CA LEU A 301 -21.39 20.21 -0.30
C LEU A 301 -22.36 19.22 -0.98
N GLN A 302 -23.01 19.61 -2.08
CA GLN A 302 -23.96 18.75 -2.78
C GLN A 302 -23.28 17.51 -3.39
N ASP A 303 -22.11 17.70 -4.01
CA ASP A 303 -21.32 16.61 -4.57
C ASP A 303 -20.78 15.70 -3.46
N ARG A 304 -20.39 16.27 -2.32
CA ARG A 304 -19.96 15.49 -1.15
C ARG A 304 -21.06 14.61 -0.60
N GLU A 305 -22.31 15.08 -0.54
CA GLU A 305 -23.46 14.25 -0.12
C GLU A 305 -23.72 13.09 -1.09
N VAL A 306 -23.52 13.31 -2.39
CA VAL A 306 -23.60 12.25 -3.39
C VAL A 306 -22.49 11.20 -3.19
N ILE A 307 -21.26 11.66 -2.98
CA ILE A 307 -20.11 10.80 -2.66
C ILE A 307 -20.38 10.01 -1.38
N TRP A 308 -20.92 10.66 -0.34
CA TRP A 308 -21.29 10.02 0.92
C TRP A 308 -22.29 8.88 0.71
N SER A 309 -23.33 9.11 -0.09
CA SER A 309 -24.33 8.08 -0.41
C SER A 309 -23.70 6.83 -1.03
N GLU A 310 -22.70 6.97 -1.91
CA GLU A 310 -22.00 5.82 -2.49
C GLU A 310 -21.01 5.19 -1.50
N LEU A 311 -20.30 6.02 -0.72
CA LEU A 311 -19.36 5.58 0.30
C LEU A 311 -20.02 4.68 1.36
N SER A 312 -21.22 5.07 1.83
CA SER A 312 -21.99 4.31 2.83
C SER A 312 -22.57 3.00 2.30
N LYS A 313 -22.55 2.74 0.99
CA LYS A 313 -23.01 1.47 0.40
C LYS A 313 -21.93 0.40 0.36
N ILE A 314 -20.65 0.78 0.54
CA ILE A 314 -19.52 -0.16 0.48
C ILE A 314 -19.62 -1.17 1.61
N ALA A 315 -19.77 -2.45 1.26
CA ALA A 315 -20.07 -3.54 2.20
C ALA A 315 -18.84 -4.16 2.89
N GLY A 316 -17.64 -3.64 2.62
CA GLY A 316 -16.39 -4.09 3.22
C GLY A 316 -15.60 -2.93 3.79
N LEU A 317 -14.35 -3.18 4.15
CA LEU A 317 -13.38 -2.13 4.40
C LEU A 317 -13.06 -1.38 3.10
N ILE A 318 -12.88 -0.07 3.18
CA ILE A 318 -12.44 0.72 2.03
C ILE A 318 -10.94 0.47 1.80
N THR A 319 -10.63 -0.22 0.72
CA THR A 319 -9.27 -0.66 0.39
C THR A 319 -8.46 0.43 -0.31
N SER A 320 -7.16 0.48 -0.03
CA SER A 320 -6.16 1.36 -0.62
C SER A 320 -4.82 0.62 -0.80
N PHE A 321 -3.78 1.31 -1.30
CA PHE A 321 -2.43 0.74 -1.29
C PHE A 321 -1.92 0.42 0.12
N LEU A 322 -2.34 1.17 1.15
CA LEU A 322 -1.99 0.83 2.52
C LEU A 322 -2.48 -0.58 2.88
N SER A 323 -3.77 -0.84 2.68
CA SER A 323 -4.38 -2.15 2.96
C SER A 323 -3.74 -3.25 2.13
N PHE A 324 -3.55 -3.02 0.82
CA PHE A 324 -2.95 -4.00 -0.07
C PHE A 324 -1.55 -4.41 0.39
N PHE A 325 -0.66 -3.46 0.65
CA PHE A 325 0.70 -3.80 1.07
C PHE A 325 0.76 -4.39 2.48
N ALA A 326 -0.14 -3.99 3.38
CA ALA A 326 -0.25 -4.60 4.70
C ALA A 326 -0.71 -6.07 4.58
N ASP A 327 -1.82 -6.30 3.87
CA ASP A 327 -2.42 -7.63 3.67
C ASP A 327 -1.50 -8.56 2.90
N ILE A 328 -0.76 -8.07 1.90
CA ILE A 328 0.24 -8.87 1.19
C ILE A 328 1.29 -9.44 2.14
N ASN A 329 1.66 -8.78 3.24
CA ASN A 329 2.60 -9.38 4.18
C ASN A 329 2.00 -10.62 4.89
N TYR A 330 0.71 -10.58 5.21
CA TYR A 330 -0.02 -11.70 5.81
C TYR A 330 -0.27 -12.81 4.79
N LEU A 331 -0.79 -12.44 3.62
CA LEU A 331 -1.07 -13.37 2.52
C LEU A 331 0.19 -14.03 1.97
N HIS A 332 1.33 -13.35 2.00
CA HIS A 332 2.63 -13.93 1.63
C HIS A 332 3.03 -15.05 2.58
N ALA A 333 2.83 -14.89 3.89
CA ALA A 333 3.06 -15.97 4.85
C ALA A 333 2.14 -17.17 4.58
N CYS A 334 0.86 -16.91 4.29
CA CYS A 334 -0.10 -17.97 3.96
C CYS A 334 0.28 -18.70 2.64
N ALA A 335 0.64 -17.95 1.59
CA ALA A 335 1.08 -18.51 0.32
C ALA A 335 2.35 -19.36 0.47
N TYR A 336 3.24 -18.99 1.39
CA TYR A 336 4.44 -19.76 1.68
C TYR A 336 4.13 -21.03 2.49
N GLY A 337 3.09 -21.02 3.32
CA GLY A 337 2.55 -22.24 3.94
C GLY A 337 2.05 -23.25 2.91
N MET A 338 1.48 -22.79 1.79
CA MET A 338 1.03 -23.67 0.69
C MET A 338 2.18 -24.47 0.08
N ARG A 339 3.42 -23.99 0.22
CA ARG A 339 4.60 -24.65 -0.34
C ARG A 339 4.94 -25.97 0.34
N HIS A 340 4.31 -26.24 1.48
CA HIS A 340 4.34 -27.57 2.08
C HIS A 340 3.63 -28.62 1.21
N LEU A 341 2.62 -28.26 0.42
CA LEU A 341 1.90 -29.22 -0.45
C LEU A 341 2.46 -29.28 -1.87
N VAL A 342 2.95 -28.16 -2.39
CA VAL A 342 3.42 -28.05 -3.77
C VAL A 342 4.60 -27.10 -3.85
N GLU A 343 5.62 -27.42 -4.64
CA GLU A 343 6.71 -26.51 -4.96
C GLU A 343 6.52 -25.96 -6.38
N PRO A 344 6.06 -24.71 -6.55
CA PRO A 344 5.89 -24.13 -7.89
C PRO A 344 7.25 -23.93 -8.56
N SER A 345 7.34 -24.25 -9.85
CA SER A 345 8.51 -23.86 -10.65
C SER A 345 8.62 -22.33 -10.77
N PRO A 346 9.80 -21.77 -11.09
CA PRO A 346 9.99 -20.32 -11.16
C PRO A 346 9.08 -19.57 -12.15
N THR A 347 8.47 -20.27 -13.10
CA THR A 347 7.57 -19.72 -14.12
C THR A 347 6.09 -19.93 -13.78
N GLN A 348 5.78 -20.79 -12.80
CA GLN A 348 4.41 -21.11 -12.39
C GLN A 348 3.95 -20.24 -11.22
N THR A 349 2.66 -19.97 -11.21
CA THR A 349 1.97 -19.41 -10.04
C THR A 349 1.51 -20.53 -9.13
N LEU A 350 1.27 -20.21 -7.86
CA LEU A 350 0.74 -21.18 -6.90
C LEU A 350 -0.60 -21.74 -7.37
N CYS A 351 -1.46 -20.89 -7.95
CA CYS A 351 -2.73 -21.31 -8.55
C CYS A 351 -2.49 -22.35 -9.65
N SER A 352 -1.62 -22.07 -10.64
CA SER A 352 -1.33 -23.02 -11.73
C SER A 352 -0.63 -24.31 -11.25
N ALA A 353 0.18 -24.22 -10.20
CA ALA A 353 0.89 -25.38 -9.66
C ALA A 353 -0.07 -26.32 -8.91
N LEU A 354 -1.02 -25.75 -8.17
CA LEU A 354 -2.08 -26.52 -7.51
C LEU A 354 -3.08 -27.09 -8.53
N ASP A 355 -3.41 -26.33 -9.58
CA ASP A 355 -4.33 -26.75 -10.64
C ASP A 355 -3.79 -27.98 -11.39
N ALA A 356 -2.48 -27.99 -11.67
CA ALA A 356 -1.80 -29.11 -12.31
C ALA A 356 -1.85 -30.43 -11.51
N ILE A 357 -2.12 -30.36 -10.19
CA ILE A 357 -2.22 -31.54 -9.32
C ILE A 357 -3.66 -31.78 -8.85
N PHE A 358 -4.64 -31.10 -9.44
CA PHE A 358 -6.05 -31.25 -9.10
C PHE A 358 -6.74 -32.24 -10.02
N PHE A 359 -7.45 -33.20 -9.41
CA PHE A 359 -8.18 -34.26 -10.11
C PHE A 359 -9.67 -34.28 -9.72
N GLY A 360 -10.17 -33.20 -9.10
CA GLY A 360 -11.60 -33.01 -8.85
C GLY A 360 -12.35 -32.47 -10.07
N ALA A 361 -13.66 -32.23 -9.92
CA ALA A 361 -14.44 -31.61 -10.98
C ALA A 361 -14.01 -30.14 -11.16
N PRO A 362 -13.93 -29.61 -12.41
CA PRO A 362 -13.50 -28.22 -12.65
C PRO A 362 -14.36 -27.18 -11.92
N GLU A 363 -15.66 -27.42 -11.77
CA GLU A 363 -16.58 -26.59 -10.98
C GLU A 363 -16.20 -26.48 -9.49
N ASP A 364 -15.56 -27.50 -8.92
CA ASP A 364 -15.17 -27.52 -7.50
C ASP A 364 -13.81 -26.84 -7.24
N TRP A 365 -13.07 -26.48 -8.28
CA TRP A 365 -11.71 -25.96 -8.19
C TRP A 365 -11.59 -24.73 -7.29
N ASP A 366 -12.44 -23.71 -7.52
CA ASP A 366 -12.38 -22.45 -6.76
C ASP A 366 -12.68 -22.67 -5.28
N LEU A 367 -13.67 -23.51 -4.96
CA LEU A 367 -14.00 -23.88 -3.59
C LEU A 367 -12.86 -24.67 -2.94
N ALA A 368 -12.32 -25.67 -3.62
CA ALA A 368 -11.20 -26.49 -3.14
C ALA A 368 -9.95 -25.63 -2.86
N TYR A 369 -9.62 -24.72 -3.78
CA TYR A 369 -8.53 -23.75 -3.62
C TYR A 369 -8.74 -22.85 -2.41
N ARG A 370 -9.93 -22.26 -2.26
CA ARG A 370 -10.29 -21.42 -1.10
C ARG A 370 -10.21 -22.18 0.21
N LEU A 371 -10.64 -23.45 0.26
CA LEU A 371 -10.59 -24.27 1.46
C LEU A 371 -9.16 -24.56 1.91
N LEU A 372 -8.22 -24.80 0.99
CA LEU A 372 -6.79 -24.89 1.34
C LEU A 372 -6.27 -23.57 1.94
N TRP A 373 -6.67 -22.43 1.38
CA TRP A 373 -6.26 -21.12 1.90
C TRP A 373 -6.83 -20.84 3.27
N LEU A 374 -8.10 -21.16 3.50
CA LEU A 374 -8.72 -21.01 4.81
C LEU A 374 -8.03 -21.89 5.84
N TYR A 375 -7.69 -23.14 5.51
CA TYR A 375 -6.92 -24.01 6.40
C TYR A 375 -5.61 -23.36 6.86
N ILE A 376 -4.85 -22.75 5.93
CA ILE A 376 -3.63 -22.03 6.32
C ILE A 376 -3.93 -20.76 7.09
N MET A 377 -4.96 -19.99 6.71
CA MET A 377 -5.33 -18.78 7.44
C MET A 377 -5.71 -19.07 8.88
N GLN A 378 -6.32 -20.24 9.14
CA GLN A 378 -6.63 -20.75 10.48
C GLN A 378 -5.38 -21.16 11.27
N ASN A 379 -4.38 -21.75 10.59
CA ASN A 379 -3.21 -22.35 11.23
C ASN A 379 -1.89 -21.66 10.84
N VAL A 380 -1.91 -20.34 10.59
CA VAL A 380 -0.76 -19.61 10.03
C VAL A 380 0.43 -19.57 11.00
N THR A 381 0.16 -19.66 12.29
CA THR A 381 1.17 -19.74 13.36
C THR A 381 1.85 -21.10 13.42
N ASP A 382 1.11 -22.16 13.08
CA ASP A 382 1.54 -23.56 13.22
C ASP A 382 2.16 -24.12 11.93
N LEU A 383 1.90 -23.45 10.80
CA LEU A 383 2.47 -23.72 9.48
C LEU A 383 3.39 -22.59 8.99
N PRO A 384 4.53 -22.32 9.66
CA PRO A 384 5.49 -21.37 9.14
C PRO A 384 6.06 -21.85 7.80
N PRO A 385 6.59 -20.92 6.97
CA PRO A 385 7.22 -21.27 5.71
C PRO A 385 8.28 -22.37 5.85
N PRO A 386 8.41 -23.28 4.86
CA PRO A 386 9.49 -24.27 4.84
C PRO A 386 10.85 -23.60 5.08
N SER A 387 11.60 -24.14 6.04
CA SER A 387 12.87 -23.57 6.56
C SER A 387 13.97 -23.39 5.49
N GLU A 388 13.80 -24.02 4.32
CA GLU A 388 14.74 -24.01 3.19
C GLU A 388 14.49 -22.86 2.21
N LEU A 389 13.40 -22.11 2.35
CA LEU A 389 13.13 -20.96 1.49
C LEU A 389 14.07 -19.80 1.90
N PRO A 390 14.74 -19.14 0.94
CA PRO A 390 15.60 -18.02 1.24
C PRO A 390 14.76 -16.88 1.79
N LEU A 391 14.70 -16.77 3.12
CA LEU A 391 14.32 -15.55 3.81
C LEU A 391 15.20 -14.45 3.22
N GLU A 392 14.58 -13.49 2.51
CA GLU A 392 15.29 -12.38 1.88
C GLU A 392 16.36 -11.84 2.85
N GLU A 393 17.62 -11.98 2.43
CA GLU A 393 18.78 -11.58 3.22
C GLU A 393 18.66 -10.10 3.62
N THR A 394 18.21 -9.83 4.84
CA THR A 394 18.50 -8.56 5.49
C THR A 394 20.00 -8.54 5.77
N LYS A 395 20.76 -8.06 4.78
CA LYS A 395 22.20 -7.78 4.86
C LYS A 395 22.48 -6.65 5.85
N THR A 396 22.43 -6.98 7.13
CA THR A 396 23.21 -6.30 8.16
C THR A 396 23.60 -7.33 9.19
N LYS A 397 24.86 -7.78 9.13
CA LYS A 397 25.57 -8.37 10.26
C LYS A 397 25.69 -7.31 11.36
N ARG A 398 24.60 -7.02 12.06
CA ARG A 398 24.64 -6.46 13.41
C ARG A 398 24.35 -7.60 14.37
N LYS A 399 25.17 -7.67 15.42
CA LYS A 399 25.15 -8.66 16.51
C LYS A 399 23.76 -9.28 16.67
N ARG A 400 23.68 -10.60 16.44
CA ARG A 400 22.44 -11.38 16.53
C ARG A 400 21.82 -11.15 17.92
N LEU A 401 20.82 -10.28 18.00
CA LEU A 401 19.78 -10.40 19.01
C LEU A 401 19.08 -11.74 18.72
N ALA A 402 18.69 -12.47 19.76
CA ALA A 402 17.94 -13.71 19.64
C ALA A 402 16.60 -13.41 18.96
N LYS A 403 16.57 -13.35 17.62
CA LYS A 403 15.32 -13.44 16.87
C LYS A 403 14.72 -14.78 17.27
N ALA A 404 13.48 -14.74 17.78
CA ALA A 404 12.68 -15.94 18.01
C ALA A 404 12.85 -16.84 16.78
N ARG A 405 13.29 -18.09 16.99
CA ARG A 405 13.38 -19.06 15.91
C ARG A 405 11.98 -19.12 15.27
N PRO A 406 11.85 -19.25 13.93
CA PRO A 406 10.57 -19.64 13.35
C PRO A 406 10.05 -20.83 14.16
N GLY A 407 8.77 -20.81 14.53
CA GLY A 407 8.15 -21.92 15.24
C GLY A 407 8.47 -23.23 14.51
N LYS A 408 8.66 -24.32 15.26
CA LYS A 408 8.74 -25.64 14.61
C LYS A 408 7.37 -25.87 13.96
N VAL A 409 7.36 -26.33 12.71
CA VAL A 409 6.11 -26.73 12.02
C VAL A 409 5.39 -27.76 12.89
N ASP A 410 4.10 -27.55 13.10
CA ASP A 410 3.26 -28.54 13.74
C ASP A 410 2.99 -29.67 12.73
N GLU A 411 3.59 -30.84 12.99
CA GLU A 411 3.49 -32.01 12.11
C GLU A 411 2.05 -32.54 12.04
N VAL A 412 1.21 -32.29 13.05
CA VAL A 412 -0.20 -32.66 13.05
C VAL A 412 -0.97 -31.81 12.07
N VAL A 413 -0.82 -30.50 12.20
CA VAL A 413 -1.45 -29.54 11.31
C VAL A 413 -0.98 -29.77 9.86
N LEU A 414 0.30 -30.06 9.66
CA LEU A 414 0.84 -30.37 8.33
C LEU A 414 0.26 -31.66 7.73
N SER A 415 0.16 -32.74 8.51
CA SER A 415 -0.44 -34.00 8.06
C SER A 415 -1.94 -33.82 7.73
N ASN A 416 -2.67 -33.10 8.59
CA ASN A 416 -4.07 -32.76 8.37
C ASN A 416 -4.27 -31.88 7.14
N PHE A 417 -3.33 -30.96 6.87
CA PHE A 417 -3.35 -30.14 5.66
C PHE A 417 -3.25 -31.00 4.39
N ALA A 418 -2.33 -31.97 4.39
CA ALA A 418 -2.18 -32.92 3.29
C ALA A 418 -3.43 -33.83 3.13
N ALA A 419 -3.99 -34.31 4.24
CA ALA A 419 -5.22 -35.10 4.23
C ALA A 419 -6.43 -34.30 3.68
N LEU A 420 -6.54 -33.03 4.05
CA LEU A 420 -7.55 -32.12 3.47
C LEU A 420 -7.33 -31.96 1.97
N ALA A 421 -6.10 -31.76 1.51
CA ALA A 421 -5.79 -31.65 0.08
C ALA A 421 -6.20 -32.92 -0.69
N ILE A 422 -5.92 -34.11 -0.17
CA ILE A 422 -6.36 -35.38 -0.79
C ILE A 422 -7.89 -35.44 -0.88
N ARG A 423 -8.60 -35.10 0.21
CA ARG A 423 -10.07 -35.09 0.25
C ARG A 423 -10.68 -34.13 -0.77
N LEU A 424 -10.04 -33.00 -0.99
CA LEU A 424 -10.46 -31.98 -1.97
C LEU A 424 -10.09 -32.35 -3.41
N GLY A 425 -9.36 -33.45 -3.65
CA GLY A 425 -9.01 -33.93 -4.99
C GLY A 425 -7.61 -33.55 -5.47
N PHE A 426 -6.76 -32.97 -4.63
CA PHE A 426 -5.35 -32.70 -4.95
C PHE A 426 -4.49 -33.95 -4.75
N LYS A 427 -3.64 -34.28 -5.73
CA LYS A 427 -2.79 -35.48 -5.70
C LYS A 427 -1.38 -35.18 -6.17
N SER A 428 -0.40 -35.43 -5.31
CA SER A 428 1.02 -35.46 -5.65
C SER A 428 1.76 -36.46 -4.76
N ASP A 429 2.95 -36.88 -5.16
CA ASP A 429 3.81 -37.75 -4.33
C ASP A 429 4.14 -37.07 -3.00
N GLN A 430 4.34 -35.76 -3.02
CA GLN A 430 4.59 -34.94 -1.82
C GLN A 430 3.39 -34.94 -0.87
N ILE A 431 2.18 -34.67 -1.37
CA ILE A 431 0.94 -34.69 -0.56
C ILE A 431 0.72 -36.10 0.00
N SER A 432 0.94 -37.13 -0.82
CA SER A 432 0.78 -38.53 -0.40
C SER A 432 1.78 -38.89 0.70
N ALA A 433 3.06 -38.50 0.55
CA ALA A 433 4.09 -38.73 1.56
C ALA A 433 3.78 -37.99 2.87
N LEU A 434 3.27 -36.75 2.80
CA LEU A 434 2.86 -35.97 3.97
C LEU A 434 1.64 -36.56 4.66
N SER A 435 0.67 -37.07 3.91
CA SER A 435 -0.50 -37.75 4.48
C SER A 435 -0.15 -39.12 5.08
N GLN A 436 0.85 -39.82 4.54
CA GLN A 436 1.35 -41.10 5.08
C GLN A 436 2.17 -40.92 6.35
N ARG A 437 2.75 -39.73 6.57
CA ARG A 437 3.27 -39.34 7.87
C ARG A 437 2.08 -39.15 8.81
N SER A 438 1.77 -40.19 9.59
CA SER A 438 0.80 -40.05 10.67
C SER A 438 1.35 -39.07 11.70
N ALA A 439 0.67 -37.94 11.82
CA ALA A 439 0.84 -36.95 12.88
C ALA A 439 0.98 -37.61 14.26
N ASP A 440 0.07 -38.55 14.53
CA ASP A 440 -0.01 -39.34 15.75
C ASP A 440 1.23 -40.22 15.94
N ARG A 441 1.74 -40.84 14.86
CA ARG A 441 2.97 -41.63 14.92
C ARG A 441 4.19 -40.76 15.21
N GLU A 442 4.29 -39.57 14.62
CA GLU A 442 5.41 -38.66 14.87
C GLU A 442 5.34 -38.03 16.27
N ILE A 443 4.14 -37.67 16.77
CA ILE A 443 3.96 -37.27 18.17
C ILE A 443 4.36 -38.40 19.11
N ALA A 444 3.86 -39.62 18.87
CA ALA A 444 4.19 -40.78 19.67
C ALA A 444 5.70 -41.06 19.69
N ARG A 445 6.35 -40.99 18.52
CA ARG A 445 7.79 -41.17 18.37
C ARG A 445 8.56 -40.07 19.10
N ALA A 446 8.16 -38.80 18.93
CA ALA A 446 8.78 -37.68 19.62
C ALA A 446 8.59 -37.77 21.14
N ALA A 447 7.43 -38.19 21.62
CA ALA A 447 7.15 -38.39 23.04
C ALA A 447 8.07 -39.48 23.64
N LEU A 448 8.22 -40.62 22.97
CA LEU A 448 9.10 -41.71 23.39
C LEU A 448 10.57 -41.26 23.49
N LEU A 449 11.06 -40.55 22.47
CA LEU A 449 12.46 -40.09 22.40
C LEU A 449 12.74 -38.90 23.34
N ASN A 450 11.77 -38.03 23.61
CA ASN A 450 11.92 -36.93 24.55
C ASN A 450 11.81 -37.39 26.01
N ALA A 451 10.98 -38.39 26.29
CA ALA A 451 10.79 -38.92 27.64
C ALA A 451 12.00 -39.70 28.16
N ARG A 452 12.90 -40.17 27.27
CA ARG A 452 14.10 -40.95 27.61
C ARG A 452 15.32 -40.40 26.90
N LYS A 453 16.28 -39.88 27.68
CA LYS A 453 17.52 -39.30 27.15
C LYS A 453 18.33 -40.34 26.37
N SER A 454 18.73 -39.98 25.15
CA SER A 454 19.49 -40.82 24.21
C SER A 454 20.89 -41.25 24.68
N GLY A 455 21.40 -40.68 25.78
CA GLY A 455 22.66 -41.10 26.40
C GLY A 455 22.53 -42.23 27.43
N CYS A 456 21.30 -42.58 27.84
CA CYS A 456 21.06 -43.59 28.89
C CYS A 456 20.07 -44.68 28.47
N TYR A 457 19.33 -44.47 27.38
CA TYR A 457 18.28 -45.36 26.91
C TYR A 457 18.29 -45.41 25.38
N GLU A 458 18.09 -46.60 24.83
CA GLU A 458 17.98 -46.82 23.38
C GLU A 458 16.75 -47.70 23.10
N TYR A 459 16.03 -47.36 22.04
CA TYR A 459 15.02 -48.23 21.45
C TYR A 459 15.60 -48.86 20.20
N THR A 460 15.47 -50.18 20.05
CA THR A 460 15.68 -50.79 18.72
C THR A 460 14.55 -50.32 17.79
N ASN A 461 14.82 -50.21 16.49
CA ASN A 461 13.83 -49.75 15.51
C ASN A 461 12.50 -50.53 15.61
N ALA A 462 12.55 -51.85 15.81
CA ALA A 462 11.35 -52.68 15.94
C ALA A 462 10.53 -52.36 17.21
N ILE A 463 11.20 -52.10 18.34
CA ILE A 463 10.53 -51.75 19.62
C ILE A 463 9.96 -50.33 19.54
N LEU A 464 10.71 -49.39 18.94
CA LEU A 464 10.25 -48.02 18.75
C LEU A 464 8.96 -48.00 17.93
N GLU A 465 8.91 -48.70 16.79
CA GLU A 465 7.72 -48.75 15.95
C GLU A 465 6.52 -49.42 16.63
N SER A 466 6.75 -50.49 17.40
CA SER A 466 5.69 -51.14 18.19
C SER A 466 5.11 -50.20 19.25
N ASN A 467 5.97 -49.49 19.98
CA ASN A 467 5.56 -48.53 21.01
C ASN A 467 4.82 -47.33 20.39
N VAL A 468 5.29 -46.85 19.24
CA VAL A 468 4.61 -45.81 18.46
C VAL A 468 3.19 -46.26 18.14
N GLU A 469 3.02 -47.48 17.61
CA GLU A 469 1.71 -48.00 17.25
C GLU A 469 0.78 -48.18 18.47
N GLN A 470 1.31 -48.58 19.63
CA GLN A 470 0.53 -48.63 20.86
C GLN A 470 0.03 -47.24 21.30
N ILE A 471 0.86 -46.21 21.20
CA ILE A 471 0.45 -44.84 21.55
C ILE A 471 -0.59 -44.31 20.56
N VAL A 472 -0.43 -44.59 19.26
CA VAL A 472 -1.45 -44.20 18.26
C VAL A 472 -2.80 -44.85 18.56
N ARG A 473 -2.83 -46.14 18.91
CA ARG A 473 -4.06 -46.82 19.34
C ARG A 473 -4.71 -46.16 20.56
N LEU A 474 -3.93 -45.52 21.43
CA LEU A 474 -4.47 -44.74 22.54
C LEU A 474 -5.08 -43.42 22.05
N PHE A 475 -4.48 -42.74 21.06
CA PHE A 475 -5.06 -41.54 20.47
C PHE A 475 -6.38 -41.83 19.76
N ASP A 476 -6.50 -42.99 19.09
CA ASP A 476 -7.75 -43.44 18.45
C ASP A 476 -8.93 -43.64 19.42
N THR A 477 -8.67 -43.67 20.73
CA THR A 477 -9.74 -43.75 21.75
C THR A 477 -10.43 -42.40 22.00
N ALA A 478 -9.88 -41.30 21.49
CA ALA A 478 -10.49 -39.99 21.61
C ALA A 478 -11.80 -39.93 20.82
N THR A 479 -12.87 -39.47 21.48
CA THR A 479 -14.15 -39.24 20.80
C THR A 479 -14.19 -37.80 20.27
N PRO A 480 -14.64 -37.59 19.02
CA PRO A 480 -14.75 -36.25 18.47
C PRO A 480 -15.79 -35.46 19.28
N VAL A 481 -15.39 -34.29 19.77
CA VAL A 481 -16.34 -33.34 20.35
C VAL A 481 -17.16 -32.76 19.19
N GLN A 482 -18.49 -32.76 19.31
CA GLN A 482 -19.32 -31.96 18.40
C GLN A 482 -18.97 -30.51 18.63
N VAL A 483 -18.18 -29.94 17.71
CA VAL A 483 -17.88 -28.51 17.71
C VAL A 483 -19.17 -27.82 17.27
N GLU A 484 -19.80 -27.10 18.20
CA GLU A 484 -20.92 -26.22 17.85
C GLU A 484 -20.47 -25.28 16.73
N GLN A 485 -21.33 -25.10 15.74
CA GLN A 485 -21.05 -24.20 14.64
C GLN A 485 -20.87 -22.78 15.20
N VAL A 486 -19.62 -22.30 15.22
CA VAL A 486 -19.30 -20.97 15.73
C VAL A 486 -19.89 -19.96 14.76
N CYS A 487 -20.85 -19.16 15.24
CA CYS A 487 -21.40 -18.02 14.52
C CYS A 487 -20.65 -16.75 14.96
N PRO A 488 -19.67 -16.27 14.18
CA PRO A 488 -18.90 -15.09 14.56
C PRO A 488 -19.75 -13.82 14.44
N ALA A 489 -19.56 -12.89 15.36
CA ALA A 489 -20.13 -11.55 15.25
C ALA A 489 -19.34 -10.72 14.23
N PHE A 490 -20.04 -9.99 13.36
CA PHE A 490 -19.44 -9.11 12.35
C PHE A 490 -19.27 -7.67 12.85
N VAL A 491 -20.12 -7.27 13.79
CA VAL A 491 -20.13 -5.96 14.43
C VAL A 491 -20.17 -6.15 15.94
N SER A 492 -19.75 -5.13 16.67
CA SER A 492 -19.71 -5.13 18.14
C SER A 492 -20.05 -3.73 18.66
N ASP A 493 -20.60 -3.69 19.88
CA ASP A 493 -20.78 -2.45 20.63
C ASP A 493 -19.47 -1.98 21.30
N ASP A 494 -18.45 -2.84 21.37
CA ASP A 494 -17.11 -2.45 21.80
C ASP A 494 -16.37 -1.72 20.66
N PRO A 495 -16.00 -0.43 20.83
CA PRO A 495 -15.31 0.30 19.79
C PRO A 495 -13.93 -0.27 19.43
N ALA A 496 -13.28 -1.00 20.35
CA ALA A 496 -11.97 -1.61 20.16
C ALA A 496 -12.04 -2.99 19.47
N ALA A 497 -13.23 -3.53 19.22
CA ALA A 497 -13.43 -4.89 18.71
C ALA A 497 -12.73 -5.18 17.36
N SER A 498 -12.51 -4.15 16.53
CA SER A 498 -11.87 -4.30 15.22
C SER A 498 -10.39 -4.66 15.28
N GLY A 499 -9.70 -4.31 16.37
CA GLY A 499 -8.26 -4.46 16.49
C GLY A 499 -7.50 -3.84 15.30
N VAL A 500 -6.55 -4.60 14.73
CA VAL A 500 -5.80 -4.19 13.54
C VAL A 500 -6.60 -4.49 12.28
N ARG A 501 -6.92 -3.43 11.51
CA ARG A 501 -7.82 -3.50 10.33
C ARG A 501 -7.18 -3.94 9.00
N CYS A 502 -5.88 -4.27 8.98
CA CYS A 502 -5.18 -4.84 7.81
C CYS A 502 -3.90 -5.56 8.22
N GLY A 503 -3.33 -6.37 7.33
CA GLY A 503 -2.13 -7.15 7.59
C GLY A 503 -2.37 -8.28 8.58
N PHE A 504 -1.37 -8.59 9.41
CA PHE A 504 -1.47 -9.67 10.40
C PHE A 504 -2.47 -9.31 11.50
N PRO A 505 -3.38 -10.24 11.86
CA PRO A 505 -4.11 -10.11 13.12
C PRO A 505 -3.13 -10.20 14.30
N ASN A 506 -3.49 -9.64 15.45
CA ASN A 506 -2.77 -9.93 16.69
C ASN A 506 -3.12 -11.35 17.18
N ASP A 507 -2.29 -11.93 18.04
CA ASP A 507 -2.43 -13.32 18.48
C ASP A 507 -3.81 -13.58 19.13
N GLU A 508 -4.31 -12.62 19.92
CA GLU A 508 -5.63 -12.72 20.56
C GLU A 508 -6.80 -12.70 19.56
N ALA A 509 -6.77 -11.82 18.55
CA ALA A 509 -7.81 -11.83 17.52
C ALA A 509 -7.71 -13.08 16.66
N HIS A 510 -6.50 -13.51 16.33
CA HIS A 510 -6.30 -14.74 15.56
C HIS A 510 -6.88 -15.95 16.30
N ALA A 511 -6.54 -16.13 17.57
CA ALA A 511 -7.04 -17.24 18.39
C ALA A 511 -8.57 -17.22 18.55
N ARG A 512 -9.19 -16.03 18.61
CA ARG A 512 -10.66 -15.91 18.65
C ARG A 512 -11.33 -16.25 17.32
N ASP A 513 -10.74 -15.81 16.21
CA ASP A 513 -11.38 -15.84 14.90
C ASP A 513 -11.07 -17.11 14.10
N ALA A 514 -9.96 -17.80 14.40
CA ALA A 514 -9.45 -18.93 13.61
C ALA A 514 -10.51 -20.00 13.38
N ASP A 515 -11.13 -20.53 14.44
CA ASP A 515 -12.13 -21.61 14.33
C ASP A 515 -13.37 -21.21 13.52
N ALA A 516 -13.65 -19.91 13.43
CA ALA A 516 -14.78 -19.38 12.68
C ALA A 516 -14.47 -19.11 11.19
N LEU A 517 -13.21 -19.20 10.73
CA LEU A 517 -12.79 -18.93 9.34
C LEU A 517 -13.21 -20.04 8.36
N SER A 518 -14.51 -20.17 8.13
CA SER A 518 -15.09 -21.10 7.16
C SER A 518 -15.74 -20.38 5.99
N VAL A 519 -15.88 -21.04 4.83
CA VAL A 519 -16.61 -20.48 3.68
C VAL A 519 -18.05 -20.14 4.10
N ALA A 520 -18.70 -21.01 4.88
CA ALA A 520 -20.05 -20.78 5.37
C ALA A 520 -20.16 -19.46 6.14
N ASN A 521 -19.27 -19.23 7.11
CA ASN A 521 -19.29 -18.03 7.94
C ASN A 521 -18.86 -16.76 7.18
N LEU A 522 -17.86 -16.86 6.30
CA LEU A 522 -17.36 -15.72 5.55
C LEU A 522 -18.38 -15.20 4.53
N HIS A 523 -19.23 -16.06 3.99
CA HIS A 523 -20.21 -15.72 2.95
C HIS A 523 -21.60 -15.38 3.49
N VAL A 524 -21.80 -15.38 4.81
CA VAL A 524 -23.02 -14.88 5.43
C VAL A 524 -23.26 -13.43 5.00
N GLU A 525 -24.50 -13.12 4.64
CA GLU A 525 -24.93 -11.76 4.36
C GLU A 525 -24.98 -10.96 5.67
N VAL A 526 -24.27 -9.84 5.69
CA VAL A 526 -24.21 -8.97 6.87
C VAL A 526 -25.14 -7.79 6.61
N THR A 527 -26.24 -7.74 7.36
CA THR A 527 -27.17 -6.60 7.37
C THR A 527 -27.06 -5.75 8.63
N GLU A 528 -26.35 -6.25 9.63
CA GLU A 528 -26.21 -5.62 10.94
C GLU A 528 -25.28 -4.41 10.92
N GLN A 529 -25.56 -3.47 11.83
CA GLN A 529 -24.73 -2.33 12.15
C GLN A 529 -24.46 -2.32 13.66
N GLY A 530 -23.20 -2.11 14.03
CA GLY A 530 -22.79 -1.94 15.43
C GLY A 530 -21.94 -0.70 15.61
N GLU A 531 -21.43 -0.50 16.83
CA GLU A 531 -20.52 0.60 17.12
C GLU A 531 -19.23 0.50 16.30
N SER A 532 -18.67 -0.71 16.18
CA SER A 532 -17.46 -0.99 15.40
C SER A 532 -17.55 -2.36 14.72
N VAL A 533 -16.75 -2.57 13.68
CA VAL A 533 -16.58 -3.89 13.05
C VAL A 533 -15.71 -4.79 13.93
N THR A 534 -15.87 -6.11 13.84
CA THR A 534 -15.02 -7.07 14.58
C THR A 534 -13.74 -7.41 13.83
N SER A 535 -12.77 -8.03 14.53
CA SER A 535 -11.59 -8.61 13.89
C SER A 535 -11.95 -9.68 12.85
N PHE A 536 -13.02 -10.45 13.06
CA PHE A 536 -13.54 -11.41 12.08
C PHE A 536 -14.00 -10.71 10.80
N PHE A 537 -14.73 -9.58 10.91
CA PHE A 537 -15.14 -8.78 9.75
C PHE A 537 -13.94 -8.25 8.97
N VAL A 538 -12.87 -7.85 9.66
CA VAL A 538 -11.61 -7.45 9.02
C VAL A 538 -11.04 -8.63 8.22
N ARG A 539 -10.92 -9.82 8.82
CA ARG A 539 -10.41 -11.01 8.12
C ARG A 539 -11.26 -11.37 6.90
N ARG A 540 -12.58 -11.27 7.02
CA ARG A 540 -13.52 -11.42 5.89
C ARG A 540 -13.28 -10.41 4.78
N SER A 541 -13.00 -9.15 5.12
CA SER A 541 -12.68 -8.12 4.14
C SER A 541 -11.36 -8.41 3.40
N VAL A 542 -10.32 -8.87 4.11
CA VAL A 542 -9.05 -9.29 3.49
C VAL A 542 -9.26 -10.48 2.55
N TYR A 543 -10.06 -11.48 2.99
CA TYR A 543 -10.42 -12.63 2.18
C TYR A 543 -11.11 -12.22 0.87
N PHE A 544 -12.14 -11.38 0.93
CA PHE A 544 -12.85 -10.93 -0.27
C PHE A 544 -12.02 -10.01 -1.15
N ALA A 545 -11.15 -9.18 -0.59
CA ALA A 545 -10.24 -8.38 -1.40
C ALA A 545 -9.26 -9.25 -2.20
N PHE A 546 -8.87 -10.41 -1.68
CA PHE A 546 -7.91 -11.30 -2.34
C PHE A 546 -8.54 -12.33 -3.29
N PHE A 547 -9.71 -12.88 -2.96
CA PHE A 547 -10.36 -13.91 -3.77
C PHE A 547 -11.61 -13.44 -4.50
N GLY A 548 -12.16 -12.29 -4.14
CA GLY A 548 -13.47 -11.85 -4.62
C GLY A 548 -14.61 -12.62 -4.00
N ARG A 549 -15.82 -12.10 -4.22
CA ARG A 549 -17.06 -12.84 -3.97
C ARG A 549 -17.24 -13.85 -5.12
N PRO A 550 -17.57 -15.12 -4.85
CA PRO A 550 -18.03 -16.03 -5.88
C PRO A 550 -19.22 -15.38 -6.56
N ASN A 551 -19.19 -15.26 -7.88
CA ASN A 551 -20.30 -14.64 -8.57
C ASN A 551 -21.57 -15.49 -8.39
N GLU A 552 -22.72 -14.84 -8.22
CA GLU A 552 -24.05 -15.42 -8.51
C GLU A 552 -24.26 -15.66 -10.02
N THR A 553 -23.21 -15.65 -10.84
CA THR A 553 -23.30 -15.84 -12.29
C THR A 553 -22.82 -17.23 -12.69
N SER A 554 -23.65 -18.24 -12.41
CA SER A 554 -23.61 -19.54 -13.11
C SER A 554 -25.00 -20.17 -13.34
N THR A 555 -26.11 -19.47 -13.06
CA THR A 555 -27.49 -19.97 -13.27
C THR A 555 -28.31 -19.07 -14.20
N GLY A 556 -27.67 -18.51 -15.23
CA GLY A 556 -28.35 -17.81 -16.32
C GLY A 556 -28.18 -18.55 -17.65
N GLY A 557 -28.90 -19.65 -17.85
CA GLY A 557 -28.75 -20.43 -19.09
C GLY A 557 -29.47 -21.77 -19.15
N SER A 558 -30.72 -21.86 -18.70
CA SER A 558 -31.62 -22.93 -19.15
C SER A 558 -33.03 -22.37 -19.20
N SER A 559 -33.40 -21.79 -20.33
CA SER A 559 -34.80 -21.64 -20.69
C SER A 559 -35.33 -23.04 -20.99
N HIS A 560 -36.10 -23.60 -20.06
CA HIS A 560 -36.92 -24.76 -20.34
C HIS A 560 -37.88 -24.44 -21.50
N PRO A 561 -37.90 -25.21 -22.60
CA PRO A 561 -39.02 -25.15 -23.53
C PRO A 561 -40.22 -25.85 -22.88
N SER A 562 -41.35 -25.16 -22.83
CA SER A 562 -42.63 -25.72 -22.40
C SER A 562 -43.01 -26.92 -23.30
N PRO A 563 -43.61 -27.99 -22.74
CA PRO A 563 -44.09 -29.11 -23.55
C PRO A 563 -45.33 -28.70 -24.36
N PRO A 564 -45.54 -29.28 -25.56
CA PRO A 564 -46.70 -28.99 -26.38
C PRO A 564 -47.97 -29.45 -25.66
N GLN A 565 -48.98 -28.60 -25.65
CA GLN A 565 -50.35 -28.98 -25.34
C GLN A 565 -50.94 -29.69 -26.56
N ASP A 566 -51.53 -30.86 -26.33
CA ASP A 566 -52.47 -31.50 -27.25
C ASP A 566 -53.77 -30.69 -27.39
#